data_AF-A0A948PPD1-F1
#
_entry.id   AF-A0A948PPD1-F1
#
_cell.length_a   1.000
_cell.length_b   1.000
_cell.length_c   1.000
_cell.angle_alpha   90.00
_cell.angle_beta   90.00
_cell.angle_gamma   90.00
#
_symmetry.space_group_name_H-M   'P 1'
#
loop_
_entity.id
_entity.type
_entity.pdbx_description
1 polymer ?
#
loop_
_entity_poly.entity_id
_entity_poly.type
_entity_poly.pdbx_seq_one_letter_code
_entity_poly.pdbx_strand_id
1 'polypeptide(L)' 'MIVVLQRVKEASVIVEGRTVGEIGCGLCLLVGVEKGDGEERGLHVETGVFGALMEVRIINDGPVTFIIQKNPETS' A
#
# COMPACT_ATOMS: atom_id res chain seq x y z
N MET A 1 -3.60 1.26 12.82
CA MET A 1 -3.73 1.15 11.35
C MET A 1 -4.17 2.46 10.68
N ILE A 2 -3.41 2.92 9.69
CA ILE A 2 -3.72 4.03 8.78
C ILE A 2 -3.67 3.52 7.33
N VAL A 3 -4.64 3.89 6.51
CA VAL A 3 -4.65 3.57 5.07
C VAL A 3 -4.84 4.84 4.26
N VAL A 4 -3.96 5.08 3.29
CA VAL A 4 -4.13 6.12 2.28
C VAL A 4 -4.61 5.46 1.00
N LEU A 5 -5.81 5.83 0.55
CA LEU A 5 -6.41 5.32 -0.68
C LEU A 5 -6.27 6.37 -1.77
N GLN A 6 -5.68 5.97 -2.89
CA GLN A 6 -5.41 6.83 -4.03
C GLN A 6 -5.98 6.21 -5.30
N ARG A 7 -6.68 7.02 -6.11
CA ARG A 7 -7.05 6.61 -7.46
C ARG A 7 -5.85 6.83 -8.37
N VAL A 8 -5.47 5.80 -9.13
CA VAL A 8 -4.26 5.83 -9.95
C VAL A 8 -4.58 5.46 -11.40
N LYS A 9 -3.83 6.05 -12.35
CA LYS A 9 -3.78 5.57 -13.74
C LYS A 9 -2.92 4.32 -13.86
N GLU A 10 -1.87 4.25 -13.04
CA GLU A 10 -0.97 3.11 -12.91
C GLU A 10 -0.20 3.21 -11.59
N ALA A 11 0.20 2.06 -11.07
CA ALA A 11 1.13 1.98 -9.95
C ALA A 11 1.99 0.72 -10.07
N SER A 12 3.25 0.82 -9.63
CA SER A 12 4.16 -0.32 -9.58
C SER A 12 5.08 -0.26 -8.36
N VAL A 13 5.49 -1.44 -7.92
CA VAL A 13 6.42 -1.65 -6.81
C VAL A 13 7.61 -2.42 -7.34
N ILE A 14 8.80 -1.88 -7.11
CA ILE A 14 10.07 -2.44 -7.55
C ILE A 14 10.92 -2.70 -6.32
N VAL A 15 11.46 -3.90 -6.22
CA VAL A 15 12.38 -4.33 -5.15
C VAL A 15 13.60 -4.94 -5.82
N GLU A 16 14.80 -4.47 -5.46
CA GLU A 16 16.06 -4.93 -6.07
C GLU A 16 16.06 -4.87 -7.61
N GLY A 17 15.44 -3.81 -8.16
CA GLY A 17 15.32 -3.61 -9.60
C GLY A 17 14.32 -4.53 -10.32
N ARG A 18 13.54 -5.35 -9.60
CA ARG A 18 12.51 -6.22 -10.15
C ARG A 18 11.12 -5.73 -9.76
N THR A 19 10.21 -5.63 -10.74
CA THR A 19 8.80 -5.34 -10.47
C THR A 19 8.17 -6.53 -9.75
N VAL A 20 7.71 -6.33 -8.51
CA VAL A 20 7.05 -7.35 -7.69
C VAL A 20 5.53 -7.19 -7.70
N GLY A 21 5.02 -6.02 -8.11
CA GLY A 21 3.60 -5.78 -8.26
C GLY A 21 3.35 -4.60 -9.19
N GLU A 22 2.32 -4.72 -10.03
CA GLU A 22 1.89 -3.66 -10.94
C GLU A 22 0.38 -3.70 -11.13
N ILE A 23 -0.21 -2.52 -11.29
CA ILE A 23 -1.61 -2.35 -11.66
C ILE A 23 -1.75 -1.23 -12.70
N GLY A 24 -2.74 -1.39 -13.58
CA GLY A 24 -3.21 -0.31 -14.45
C GLY A 24 -4.14 0.66 -13.70
N CYS A 25 -5.14 1.19 -14.39
CA CYS A 25 -6.11 2.11 -13.79
C CYS A 25 -6.87 1.43 -12.64
N GLY A 26 -6.87 2.03 -11.46
CA GLY A 26 -7.48 1.42 -10.28
C GLY A 26 -7.25 2.21 -9.00
N LEU A 27 -7.20 1.49 -7.88
CA LEU A 27 -6.98 2.03 -6.55
C LEU A 27 -5.66 1.48 -5.99
N CYS A 28 -4.79 2.38 -5.54
CA CYS A 28 -3.58 2.06 -4.78
C CYS A 28 -3.84 2.35 -3.30
N LEU A 29 -3.54 1.37 -2.43
CA LEU A 29 -3.70 1.50 -0.99
C LEU A 29 -2.31 1.47 -0.35
N LEU A 30 -1.93 2.56 0.31
CA LEU A 30 -0.74 2.62 1.15
C LEU A 30 -1.16 2.38 2.61
N VAL A 31 -0.73 1.25 3.17
CA VAL A 31 -1.16 0.79 4.49
C VAL A 31 -0.02 0.93 5.49
N GLY A 32 -0.23 1.75 6.52
CA GLY A 32 0.61 1.79 7.72
C GLY A 32 -0.02 0.92 8.82
N VAL A 33 0.67 -0.15 9.21
CA VAL A 33 0.26 -1.02 10.32
C VAL A 33 1.12 -0.76 11.55
N GLU A 34 0.51 -0.82 12.74
CA GLU A 34 1.20 -0.74 14.03
C GLU A 34 1.42 -2.14 14.63
N LYS A 35 2.34 -2.24 15.59
CA LYS A 35 2.62 -3.50 16.29
C LYS A 35 1.36 -3.95 17.05
N GLY A 36 0.74 -5.03 16.60
CA GLY A 36 -0.54 -5.53 17.14
C GLY A 36 -1.71 -5.48 16.16
N ASP A 37 -1.57 -4.83 14.99
CA ASP A 37 -2.58 -4.83 13.91
C ASP A 37 -2.62 -6.16 13.11
N GLY A 38 -1.84 -7.16 13.52
CA GLY A 38 -1.47 -8.35 12.75
C GLY A 38 -2.42 -9.55 12.85
N GLU A 39 -3.72 -9.35 13.08
CA GLU A 39 -4.67 -10.45 12.91
C GLU A 39 -5.00 -10.61 11.42
N GLU A 40 -4.42 -11.66 10.84
CA GLU A 40 -4.57 -12.15 9.47
C GLU A 40 -5.98 -11.95 8.92
N ARG A 41 -6.14 -10.93 8.09
CA ARG A 41 -7.09 -10.96 6.98
C ARG A 41 -6.27 -11.41 5.80
N GLY A 42 -6.63 -12.53 5.15
CA GLY A 42 -5.88 -13.24 4.09
C GLY A 42 -5.52 -12.43 2.85
N LEU A 43 -4.85 -11.31 3.03
CA LEU A 43 -4.28 -10.43 2.03
C LEU A 43 -2.92 -11.01 1.67
N HIS A 44 -2.80 -11.38 0.39
CA HIS A 44 -1.52 -11.76 -0.15
C HIS A 44 -0.62 -10.52 -0.18
N VAL A 45 0.49 -10.56 0.55
CA VAL A 45 1.49 -9.50 0.61
C VAL A 45 2.82 -10.05 0.12
N GLU A 46 3.36 -9.40 -0.91
CA GLU A 46 4.72 -9.69 -1.37
C GLU A 46 5.73 -9.09 -0.39
N THR A 47 6.66 -9.91 0.09
CA THR A 47 7.67 -9.48 1.07
C THR A 47 8.98 -9.12 0.37
N GLY A 48 9.49 -7.92 0.64
CA GLY A 48 10.85 -7.53 0.26
C GLY A 48 11.93 -8.07 1.22
N VAL A 49 13.20 -7.89 0.86
CA VAL A 49 14.33 -8.18 1.75
C VAL A 49 14.54 -7.01 2.72
N PHE A 50 14.79 -7.29 4.00
CA PHE A 50 15.09 -6.24 4.99
C PHE A 50 16.32 -5.43 4.55
N GLY A 51 16.16 -4.11 4.42
CA GLY A 51 17.22 -3.21 3.95
C GLY A 51 17.33 -3.05 2.43
N ALA A 52 16.52 -3.77 1.64
CA ALA A 52 16.42 -3.55 0.20
C ALA A 52 15.76 -2.20 -0.11
N LEU A 53 16.18 -1.58 -1.21
CA LEU A 53 15.50 -0.39 -1.72
C LEU A 53 14.16 -0.80 -2.32
N MET A 54 13.07 -0.30 -1.73
CA MET A 54 11.73 -0.42 -2.27
C MET A 54 11.38 0.89 -2.99
N GLU A 55 11.29 0.82 -4.31
CA GLU A 55 10.84 1.95 -5.14
C GLU A 55 9.35 1.77 -5.45
N VAL A 56 8.58 2.81 -5.17
CA VAL A 56 7.14 2.85 -5.44
C VAL A 56 6.88 3.96 -6.45
N ARG A 57 6.27 3.60 -7.58
CA ARG A 57 5.91 4.55 -8.66
C ARG A 57 4.41 4.60 -8.78
N ILE A 58 3.85 5.81 -8.74
CA ILE A 58 2.39 6.02 -8.76
C ILE A 58 2.08 7.23 -9.65
N ILE A 59 1.12 7.06 -10.58
CA ILE A 59 0.52 8.18 -11.32
C ILE A 59 -0.90 8.40 -10.82
N ASN A 60 -1.10 9.47 -10.05
CA ASN A 60 -2.40 9.80 -9.47
C ASN A 60 -3.39 10.32 -10.53
N ASP A 61 -4.65 9.88 -10.45
CA ASP A 61 -5.73 10.31 -11.33
C ASP A 61 -6.69 11.27 -10.60
N GLY A 62 -6.43 12.57 -10.66
CA GLY A 62 -7.28 13.63 -10.12
C GLY A 62 -7.10 13.91 -8.60
N PRO A 63 -7.93 14.81 -8.01
CA PRO A 63 -7.74 15.32 -6.64
C PRO A 63 -8.23 14.37 -5.52
N VAL A 64 -8.30 13.07 -5.75
CA VAL A 64 -9.01 12.15 -4.84
C VAL A 64 -8.03 11.28 -4.06
N THR A 65 -7.66 11.74 -2.87
CA THR A 65 -6.92 10.97 -1.86
C THR A 65 -7.76 10.92 -0.59
N PHE A 66 -8.08 9.72 -0.11
CA PHE A 66 -8.81 9.52 1.14
C PHE A 66 -7.88 8.90 2.19
N ILE A 67 -7.99 9.37 3.43
CA ILE A 67 -7.30 8.78 4.58
C ILE A 67 -8.34 8.02 5.40
N ILE A 68 -8.08 6.74 5.65
CA ILE A 68 -8.89 5.87 6.49
C ILE A 68 -8.08 5.55 7.74
N GLN A 69 -8.65 5.77 8.92
CA GLN A 69 -8.00 5.49 10.20
C GLN A 69 -8.87 4.53 11.01
N LYS A 70 -8.24 3.55 11.66
CA LYS A 70 -8.91 2.71 12.66
C LYS A 70 -9.01 3.51 13.97
N ASN A 71 -10.21 3.61 14.53
CA ASN A 71 -10.41 4.28 15.81
C ASN A 71 -9.84 3.39 16.95
N PRO A 72 -9.03 3.93 17.87
CA PRO A 72 -8.35 3.13 18.89
C PRO A 72 -9.31 2.55 19.94
N GLU A 73 -10.52 3.11 20.11
CA GLU A 73 -11.49 2.68 21.13
C GLU A 73 -12.35 1.47 20.73
N THR A 74 -12.11 0.88 19.56
CA THR A 74 -12.98 -0.18 18.99
C THR A 74 -12.23 -1.46 18.61
N SER A 75 -11.10 -1.77 19.28
CA SER A 75 -10.38 -3.04 19.11
C SER A 75 -10.64 -4.00 20.26
#